data_AF-Q1ENB3-F1
#
_entry.id   AF-Q1ENB3-F1
#
_cell.length_a   1.000
_cell.length_b   1.000
_cell.length_c   1.000
_cell.angle_alpha   90.00
_cell.angle_beta   90.00
_cell.angle_gamma   90.00
#
_symmetry.space_group_name_H-M   'P 1'
#
loop_
_entity.id
_entity.type
_entity.pdbx_description
1 polymer ?
#
loop_
_entity_poly.entity_id
_entity_poly.type
_entity_poly.pdbx_seq_one_letter_code
_entity_poly.pdbx_strand_id
1 'polypeptide(L)' 'GDAVFDGIDFDIEGGTTQHWDELASFLSQYSKQGKKVYLTAAPQCPFPDAYMGAALKTGLFDYVWVQ' A
#
# COMPACT_ATOMS: atom_id res chain seq x y z
N GLY A 1 23.95 0.07 -10.03
CA GLY A 1 23.04 -0.69 -10.89
C GLY A 1 21.71 0.02 -10.81
N ASP A 2 21.05 0.22 -11.94
CA ASP A 2 20.04 1.28 -12.08
C ASP A 2 18.63 0.70 -12.14
N ALA A 3 18.38 -0.32 -11.32
CA ALA A 3 17.10 -1.00 -11.26
C ALA A 3 16.02 -0.06 -10.71
N VAL A 4 14.86 -0.06 -11.37
CA VAL A 4 13.69 0.72 -10.99
C VAL A 4 12.52 -0.23 -10.77
N PHE A 5 11.97 -0.23 -9.56
CA PHE A 5 10.81 -1.06 -9.21
C PHE A 5 9.53 -0.53 -9.84
N ASP A 6 8.58 -1.42 -10.09
CA ASP A 6 7.25 -1.10 -10.61
C ASP A 6 6.31 -0.56 -9.53
N GLY A 7 6.57 -0.86 -8.25
CA GLY A 7 5.63 -0.62 -7.18
C GLY A 7 6.16 -0.95 -5.80
N ILE A 8 5.29 -0.82 -4.80
CA ILE A 8 5.56 -1.07 -3.38
C ILE A 8 4.42 -1.91 -2.81
N ASP A 9 4.77 -2.97 -2.08
CA ASP A 9 3.85 -3.80 -1.32
C ASP A 9 3.84 -3.40 0.15
N PHE A 10 2.64 -3.28 0.72
CA PHE A 10 2.41 -2.95 2.12
C PHE A 10 2.07 -4.24 2.85
N ASP A 11 3.09 -4.87 3.40
CA ASP A 11 2.99 -6.04 4.27
C ASP A 11 3.27 -5.59 5.72
N ILE A 12 2.25 -4.99 6.34
CA ILE A 12 2.36 -4.41 7.68
C ILE A 12 1.79 -5.39 8.71
N GLU A 13 2.69 -6.10 9.39
CA GLU A 13 2.32 -7.16 10.34
C GLU A 13 2.41 -6.73 11.82
N GLY A 14 2.71 -5.46 12.09
CA GLY A 14 2.96 -4.98 13.45
C GLY A 14 3.29 -3.49 13.56
N GLY A 15 3.33 -2.99 14.78
CA GLY A 15 3.74 -1.61 15.07
C GLY A 15 2.59 -0.61 15.02
N THR A 16 2.79 0.50 14.30
CA THR A 16 1.82 1.61 14.25
C THR A 16 0.71 1.34 13.23
N THR A 17 -0.48 1.89 13.49
CA THR A 17 -1.63 1.89 12.58
C THR A 17 -1.80 3.24 11.85
N GLN A 18 -0.89 4.19 12.08
CA GLN A 18 -1.00 5.57 11.62
C GLN A 18 -0.25 5.81 10.30
N HIS A 19 -0.76 6.72 9.47
CA HIS A 19 -0.12 7.29 8.28
C HIS A 19 0.12 6.35 7.08
N TRP A 20 -0.34 5.09 7.14
CA TRP A 20 -0.25 4.19 5.98
C TRP A 20 -1.12 4.65 4.80
N ASP A 21 -2.25 5.28 5.08
CA ASP A 21 -3.12 5.95 4.12
C ASP A 21 -2.46 7.18 3.49
N GLU A 22 -1.76 8.00 4.30
CA GLU A 22 -0.99 9.14 3.81
C GLU A 22 0.16 8.69 2.90
N LEU A 23 0.89 7.65 3.31
CA LEU A 23 1.97 7.08 2.50
C LEU A 23 1.45 6.54 1.16
N ALA A 24 0.36 5.75 1.18
CA ALA A 24 -0.28 5.26 -0.05
C ALA A 24 -0.70 6.42 -0.97
N SER A 25 -1.32 7.46 -0.39
CA SER A 25 -1.74 8.66 -1.12
C SER A 25 -0.55 9.40 -1.73
N PHE A 26 0.55 9.54 -1.00
CA PHE A 26 1.77 10.19 -1.49
C PHE A 26 2.42 9.39 -2.63
N LEU A 27 2.60 8.08 -2.46
CA LEU A 27 3.20 7.21 -3.47
C LEU A 27 2.36 7.15 -4.75
N SER A 28 1.04 7.07 -4.64
CA SER A 28 0.15 7.02 -5.81
C SER A 28 0.31 8.22 -6.75
N GLN A 29 0.69 9.40 -6.21
CA GLN A 29 0.89 10.61 -7.00
C GLN A 29 2.10 10.53 -7.93
N TYR A 30 3.07 9.67 -7.66
CA TYR A 30 4.21 9.45 -8.56
C TYR A 30 3.80 8.82 -9.89
N SER A 31 2.66 8.13 -9.94
CA SER A 31 2.07 7.67 -11.20
C SER A 31 1.79 8.82 -12.19
N LYS A 32 1.70 10.07 -11.71
CA LYS A 32 1.53 11.26 -12.55
C LYS A 32 2.84 11.79 -13.13
N GLN A 33 3.99 11.32 -12.66
CA GLN A 33 5.32 11.79 -13.06
C GLN A 33 5.97 10.91 -14.14
N GLY A 34 5.25 9.91 -14.65
CA GLY A 34 5.75 9.04 -15.71
C GLY A 34 5.11 7.66 -15.64
N LYS A 35 5.90 6.67 -15.21
CA LYS A 35 5.45 5.29 -15.10
C LYS A 35 4.46 5.14 -13.94
N LYS A 36 3.39 4.37 -14.16
CA LYS A 36 2.48 3.97 -13.09
C LYS A 36 3.27 3.28 -11.96
N VAL A 37 3.02 3.70 -10.73
CA VAL A 37 3.48 3.04 -9.52
C VAL A 37 2.36 2.14 -9.03
N TYR A 38 2.62 0.85 -8.92
CA TYR A 38 1.66 -0.10 -8.36
C TYR A 38 1.75 -0.10 -6.83
N LEU A 39 0.60 -0.05 -6.16
CA LEU A 39 0.52 -0.25 -4.71
C LEU A 39 -0.20 -1.55 -4.43
N THR A 40 0.41 -2.40 -3.62
CA THR A 40 -0.23 -3.65 -3.17
C THR A 40 -0.28 -3.72 -1.65
N ALA A 41 -1.23 -4.49 -1.13
CA ALA A 41 -1.43 -4.70 0.30
C ALA A 41 -1.51 -6.18 0.61
N ALA A 42 -0.93 -6.61 1.74
CA ALA A 42 -0.98 -7.98 2.22
C ALA A 42 -1.66 -8.09 3.60
N PRO A 43 -2.94 -7.69 3.74
CA PRO A 43 -3.62 -7.72 5.03
C PRO A 43 -3.85 -9.15 5.52
N GLN A 44 -3.97 -9.29 6.84
CA GLN A 44 -4.38 -10.52 7.49
C GLN A 44 -5.86 -10.80 7.21
N CYS A 45 -6.27 -12.07 7.34
CA CYS A 45 -7.66 -12.50 7.17
C CYS A 45 -8.71 -11.73 8.03
N PRO A 46 -8.47 -11.38 9.31
CA PRO A 46 -9.47 -10.69 10.13
C PRO A 46 -9.83 -9.31 9.58
N PHE A 47 -11.13 -9.03 9.42
CA PHE A 47 -11.60 -7.76 8.88
C PHE A 47 -12.36 -6.92 9.94
N PRO A 48 -12.02 -5.63 10.12
CA PRO A 48 -10.94 -4.90 9.44
C PRO A 48 -9.55 -5.37 9.90
N ASP A 49 -8.58 -5.33 8.98
CA ASP A 49 -7.18 -5.63 9.28
C ASP A 49 -6.65 -4.67 10.37
N ALA A 50 -5.89 -5.22 11.33
CA ALA A 50 -5.45 -4.52 12.53
C ALA A 50 -4.49 -3.35 12.24
N TYR A 51 -3.71 -3.43 11.16
CA TYR A 51 -2.65 -2.47 10.84
C TYR A 51 -2.95 -1.64 9.61
N MET A 52 -3.69 -2.19 8.66
CA MET A 52 -3.88 -1.63 7.33
C MET A 52 -5.28 -1.07 7.07
N GLY A 53 -6.18 -1.13 8.04
CA GLY A 53 -7.58 -0.72 7.85
C GLY A 53 -7.77 0.70 7.30
N ALA A 54 -6.93 1.67 7.71
CA ALA A 54 -6.99 3.04 7.17
C ALA A 54 -6.48 3.12 5.73
N ALA A 55 -5.34 2.48 5.44
CA ALA A 55 -4.76 2.45 4.11
C ALA A 55 -5.68 1.78 3.09
N LEU A 56 -6.25 0.62 3.42
CA LEU A 56 -7.17 -0.11 2.53
C LEU A 56 -8.39 0.72 2.14
N LYS A 57 -8.91 1.56 3.05
CA LYS A 57 -10.06 2.44 2.78
C LYS A 57 -9.79 3.54 1.76
N THR A 58 -8.52 3.84 1.46
CA THR A 58 -8.17 4.84 0.43
C THR A 58 -8.60 4.40 -0.98
N GLY A 59 -8.74 3.09 -1.21
CA GLY A 59 -9.03 2.54 -2.54
C GLY A 59 -7.87 2.68 -3.54
N LEU A 60 -6.65 2.95 -3.05
CA LEU A 60 -5.47 3.18 -3.90
C LEU A 60 -4.66 1.92 -4.23
N PHE A 61 -4.95 0.79 -3.57
CA PHE A 61 -4.23 -0.46 -3.81
C PHE A 61 -4.74 -1.16 -5.07
N ASP A 62 -3.82 -1.46 -5.99
CA ASP A 62 -4.08 -2.17 -7.24
C ASP A 62 -4.34 -3.66 -7.02
N TYR A 63 -3.66 -4.26 -6.03
CA TYR A 63 -3.82 -5.66 -5.65
C TYR A 63 -3.85 -5.80 -4.13
N VAL A 64 -4.65 -6.76 -3.66
CA VAL A 64 -4.75 -7.11 -2.24
C VAL A 64 -4.57 -8.61 -2.09
N TRP A 65 -3.50 -9.02 -1.40
CA TRP A 65 -3.09 -10.40 -1.16
C TRP A 65 -3.46 -10.79 0.26
N VAL A 66 -4.72 -11.19 0.48
CA VAL A 66 -5.17 -11.61 1.82
C VAL A 66 -4.41 -12.86 2.25
N GLN A 67 -3.81 -12.82 3.45
CA GLN A 67 -3.08 -13.93 4.06
C GLN A 67 -4.01 -15.01 4.63
#